data_AF-A0A1Y2DU78-F1
#
_entry.id   AF-A0A1Y2DU78-F1
#
_cell.length_a   1.000
_cell.length_b   1.000
_cell.length_c   1.000
_cell.angle_alpha   90.00
_cell.angle_beta   90.00
_cell.angle_gamma   90.00
#
_symmetry.space_group_name_H-M   'P 1'
#
loop_
_entity.id
_entity.type
_entity.pdbx_description
1 polymer ?
#
loop_
_entity_poly.entity_id
_entity_poly.type
_entity_poly.pdbx_seq_one_letter_code
_entity_poly.pdbx_strand_id
1 'polypeptide(L)'
;MLDHVSNSSFSKLQNSNLIEISYLQEDNNKNNNTNQFKQKSKSVLEIKTNNTNYASTLINGSSIYINDSSINNVKFNSVNEKNNFNDNIKNASKESIKDPIINKNILSVKNTIEEKENNKYNDTNKQEIESLKNFYEKEIKNISDKYMNEIYTLKNDTERKIIEIERKYNNMYDDKIQTMEKKFNYDKIELEKANTLKLSLLERDYQAQIKQLKEKHRNELQEAKLIITEEIERKYQNMILELKKSHQEEMNNELEKEKKIHDSEKMKEIVDIKRNHMKEMEKIMSTSEGAKHLEDLVKQIDISSQKVEDIQKKILEEHEHIRKVRNNPYQDKNSEIEDLKKQLYEQKIELGNDREKLTSVLSSLENSIKEINIRYDQEKLRIKMEEDIYDKKIKELKKEKEIDIIKRHNEILEFEKKKADWNLEKKKILDEILEESKRIEILKINVENKMHNVNEREAELENRKVLFEAKSKAEQEAIYKREEKQKLEEMALIKQKTDFKIEKQKLDNEKAKLLADRSIFENNKLSLEKQLNDAILTYEKAVIINNNNTNTSNLLKI
;
A
#
# COMPACT_ATOMS: atom_id res chain seq x y z
N MET A 1 102.35 -40.16 -29.04
CA MET A 1 102.64 -41.50 -28.49
C MET A 1 101.67 -41.73 -27.36
N LEU A 2 100.91 -42.85 -27.38
CA LEU A 2 100.00 -43.33 -26.31
C LEU A 2 98.84 -42.35 -26.04
N ASP A 3 97.64 -42.47 -26.60
CA ASP A 3 96.72 -43.62 -26.80
C ASP A 3 96.18 -44.30 -25.54
N HIS A 4 94.84 -44.35 -25.48
CA HIS A 4 93.96 -45.25 -24.71
C HIS A 4 93.94 -45.10 -23.16
N VAL A 5 92.82 -45.33 -22.44
CA VAL A 5 91.50 -45.87 -22.83
C VAL A 5 90.35 -45.24 -22.02
N SER A 6 89.13 -45.36 -22.56
CA SER A 6 87.83 -44.88 -22.06
C SER A 6 87.15 -45.78 -21.01
N ASN A 7 86.36 -45.18 -20.10
CA ASN A 7 84.99 -45.64 -19.69
C ASN A 7 84.37 -44.63 -18.69
N SER A 8 83.29 -43.93 -19.05
CA SER A 8 81.86 -44.26 -18.81
C SER A 8 81.46 -44.22 -17.32
N SER A 9 80.53 -43.37 -16.87
CA SER A 9 79.09 -43.57 -17.08
C SER A 9 78.21 -42.32 -16.82
N PHE A 10 77.19 -42.12 -17.67
CA PHE A 10 75.80 -41.67 -17.39
C PHE A 10 75.51 -40.77 -16.17
N SER A 11 74.85 -39.61 -16.32
CA SER A 11 73.47 -39.46 -16.87
C SER A 11 73.22 -38.02 -17.35
N LYS A 12 72.79 -37.80 -18.60
CA LYS A 12 71.39 -37.64 -19.08
C LYS A 12 70.57 -36.50 -18.43
N LEU A 13 70.43 -35.39 -19.15
CA LEU A 13 69.13 -34.81 -19.52
C LEU A 13 69.26 -33.94 -20.80
N GLN A 14 68.45 -34.29 -21.82
CA GLN A 14 68.26 -33.58 -23.10
C GLN A 14 67.03 -32.64 -22.94
N ASN A 15 66.62 -31.70 -23.81
CA ASN A 15 66.87 -31.23 -25.20
C ASN A 15 66.84 -29.67 -25.13
N SER A 16 67.53 -28.81 -25.90
CA SER A 16 67.81 -28.67 -27.35
C SER A 16 66.65 -28.16 -28.24
N ASN A 17 66.94 -27.07 -28.96
CA ASN A 17 66.25 -26.39 -30.07
C ASN A 17 65.13 -25.40 -29.67
N LEU A 18 65.21 -24.08 -29.97
CA LEU A 18 65.24 -23.38 -31.28
C LEU A 18 64.03 -23.67 -32.17
N ILE A 19 63.21 -22.64 -32.41
CA ILE A 19 62.68 -22.23 -33.74
C ILE A 19 61.98 -20.86 -33.64
N GLU A 20 61.90 -20.21 -34.79
CA GLU A 20 61.50 -18.85 -35.13
C GLU A 20 60.16 -18.32 -34.58
N ILE A 21 60.03 -16.99 -34.56
CA ILE A 21 58.76 -16.32 -34.86
C ILE A 21 58.98 -15.41 -36.08
N SER A 22 58.30 -15.74 -37.16
CA SER A 22 58.32 -15.01 -38.43
C SER A 22 57.33 -13.85 -38.45
N TYR A 23 57.66 -12.80 -39.20
CA TYR A 23 56.70 -11.79 -39.66
C TYR A 23 55.85 -12.36 -40.79
N LEU A 24 54.54 -12.12 -40.77
CA LEU A 24 53.71 -12.04 -41.99
C LEU A 24 52.43 -11.21 -41.73
N GLN A 25 52.16 -10.27 -42.64
CA GLN A 25 50.80 -9.84 -42.99
C GLN A 25 50.13 -11.04 -43.72
N GLU A 26 48.81 -11.14 -43.93
CA GLU A 26 47.80 -10.10 -44.15
C GLU A 26 46.39 -10.72 -44.00
N ASP A 27 45.38 -9.89 -44.29
CA ASP A 27 44.11 -10.24 -44.91
C ASP A 27 42.81 -10.46 -44.12
N ASN A 28 41.73 -10.04 -44.77
CA ASN A 28 40.36 -9.92 -44.27
C ASN A 28 39.53 -11.18 -44.51
N ASN A 29 38.65 -11.57 -43.57
CA ASN A 29 37.28 -11.95 -43.98
C ASN A 29 36.21 -11.91 -42.86
N LYS A 30 34.95 -11.98 -43.31
CA LYS A 30 33.71 -11.66 -42.58
C LYS A 30 33.13 -12.81 -41.74
N ASN A 31 32.31 -12.42 -40.74
CA ASN A 31 31.16 -13.13 -40.15
C ASN A 31 31.43 -14.53 -39.53
N ASN A 32 31.16 -14.75 -38.24
CA ASN A 32 29.77 -14.91 -37.77
C ASN A 32 29.60 -14.83 -36.24
N ASN A 33 28.34 -14.68 -35.81
CA ASN A 33 27.88 -14.57 -34.42
C ASN A 33 28.38 -15.68 -33.47
N THR A 34 28.73 -15.29 -32.23
CA THR A 34 28.24 -15.98 -31.02
C THR A 34 28.34 -15.08 -29.78
N ASN A 35 27.18 -14.69 -29.23
CA ASN A 35 27.12 -13.88 -28.00
C ASN A 35 27.42 -14.72 -26.75
N GLN A 36 28.59 -14.56 -26.13
CA GLN A 36 28.80 -14.86 -24.70
C GLN A 36 29.85 -13.94 -24.05
N PHE A 37 29.49 -12.68 -23.76
CA PHE A 37 30.28 -11.83 -22.86
C PHE A 37 29.78 -11.94 -21.41
N LYS A 38 30.43 -12.80 -20.62
CA LYS A 38 30.37 -12.73 -19.14
C LYS A 38 31.22 -11.55 -18.65
N GLN A 39 30.66 -10.34 -18.62
CA GLN A 39 31.28 -9.24 -17.89
C GLN A 39 31.07 -9.43 -16.38
N LYS A 40 32.13 -9.85 -15.67
CA LYS A 40 32.25 -9.69 -14.21
C LYS A 40 32.91 -8.33 -13.90
N SER A 41 32.17 -7.24 -14.03
CA SER A 41 32.58 -5.92 -13.54
C SER A 41 32.26 -5.82 -12.04
N LYS A 42 33.24 -6.17 -11.20
CA LYS A 42 33.21 -5.90 -9.75
C LYS A 42 33.52 -4.41 -9.54
N SER A 43 32.52 -3.53 -9.57
CA SER A 43 32.67 -2.15 -9.12
C SER A 43 32.72 -2.13 -7.58
N VAL A 44 33.88 -1.76 -7.03
CA VAL A 44 34.02 -1.48 -5.60
C VAL A 44 33.37 -0.12 -5.32
N LEU A 45 32.35 -0.12 -4.46
CA LEU A 45 31.64 1.10 -4.06
C LEU A 45 32.30 1.65 -2.78
N GLU A 46 33.13 2.69 -2.90
CA GLU A 46 33.63 3.42 -1.73
C GLU A 46 32.51 4.23 -1.08
N ILE A 47 31.94 3.70 0.00
CA ILE A 47 31.00 4.43 0.85
C ILE A 47 31.80 5.36 1.76
N LYS A 48 31.89 6.64 1.38
CA LYS A 48 32.35 7.70 2.30
C LYS A 48 31.28 7.97 3.35
N THR A 49 31.53 7.54 4.57
CA THR A 49 30.66 7.81 5.73
C THR A 49 30.87 9.24 6.24
N ASN A 50 30.06 10.19 5.74
CA ASN A 50 29.96 11.50 6.37
C ASN A 50 28.97 11.44 7.53
N ASN A 51 29.48 11.68 8.73
CA ASN A 51 28.76 11.62 9.98
C ASN A 51 28.09 12.99 10.25
N THR A 52 26.77 13.07 10.22
CA THR A 52 26.03 14.27 10.68
C THR A 52 24.82 13.87 11.51
N ASN A 53 24.90 14.13 12.80
CA ASN A 53 23.76 14.09 13.71
C ASN A 53 22.68 15.08 13.26
N TYR A 54 21.43 14.62 13.14
CA TYR A 54 20.27 15.47 13.41
C TYR A 54 19.26 14.73 14.26
N ALA A 55 18.74 15.44 15.27
CA ALA A 55 17.90 14.88 16.31
C ALA A 55 16.44 14.76 15.87
N SER A 56 15.74 13.93 16.64
CA SER A 56 14.28 13.77 16.73
C SER A 56 13.40 14.98 16.39
N THR A 57 12.35 14.72 15.62
CA THR A 57 11.01 15.30 15.89
C THR A 57 9.93 14.25 15.64
N LEU A 58 9.16 13.93 16.68
CA LEU A 58 7.89 13.19 16.61
C LEU A 58 6.81 14.11 16.03
N ILE A 59 6.07 13.67 14.99
CA ILE A 59 4.71 14.15 14.72
C ILE A 59 3.83 12.95 14.34
N ASN A 60 2.60 12.95 14.88
CA ASN A 60 1.60 11.90 14.75
C ASN A 60 1.04 11.74 13.32
N GLY A 61 0.65 10.49 13.02
CA GLY A 61 -0.70 10.17 12.55
C GLY A 61 -1.14 10.66 11.17
N SER A 62 -1.17 9.73 10.21
CA SER A 62 -2.14 9.72 9.11
C SER A 62 -2.38 8.30 8.63
N SER A 63 -3.63 7.99 8.28
CA SER A 63 -4.11 6.64 7.99
C SER A 63 -3.56 6.07 6.69
N ILE A 64 -3.11 4.80 6.72
CA ILE A 64 -2.94 4.00 5.51
C ILE A 64 -4.33 3.60 5.01
N TYR A 65 -4.83 4.28 3.98
CA TYR A 65 -5.97 3.79 3.20
C TYR A 65 -5.49 2.65 2.29
N ILE A 66 -5.92 1.42 2.60
CA ILE A 66 -5.78 0.28 1.68
C ILE A 66 -7.00 0.30 0.75
N ASN A 67 -6.76 0.56 -0.52
CA ASN A 67 -7.79 0.66 -1.54
C ASN A 67 -7.93 -0.68 -2.29
N ASP A 68 -8.55 -1.68 -1.66
CA ASP A 68 -8.78 -3.00 -2.26
C ASP A 68 -9.99 -2.97 -3.22
N SER A 69 -9.78 -2.42 -4.42
CA SER A 69 -10.77 -2.46 -5.50
C SER A 69 -10.86 -3.86 -6.13
N SER A 70 -11.52 -4.79 -5.43
CA SER A 70 -11.88 -6.11 -5.95
C SER A 70 -13.32 -6.10 -6.50
N ILE A 71 -13.47 -5.64 -7.75
CA ILE A 71 -14.74 -5.68 -8.47
C ILE A 71 -15.05 -7.15 -8.84
N ASN A 72 -15.80 -7.83 -7.96
CA ASN A 72 -16.40 -9.12 -8.30
C ASN A 72 -17.64 -8.89 -9.18
N ASN A 73 -17.43 -9.00 -10.50
CA ASN A 73 -18.51 -9.10 -11.49
C ASN A 73 -19.30 -10.41 -11.31
N VAL A 74 -20.28 -10.42 -10.40
CA VAL A 74 -21.29 -11.50 -10.34
C VAL A 74 -22.36 -11.21 -11.39
N LYS A 75 -22.21 -11.84 -12.57
CA LYS A 75 -23.28 -11.93 -13.56
C LYS A 75 -24.43 -12.75 -12.97
N PHE A 76 -25.55 -12.10 -12.66
CA PHE A 76 -26.83 -12.80 -12.56
C PHE A 76 -27.33 -13.12 -13.98
N ASN A 77 -26.99 -14.31 -14.46
CA ASN A 77 -27.69 -14.89 -15.60
C ASN A 77 -29.09 -15.29 -15.16
N SER A 78 -30.11 -14.64 -15.72
CA SER A 78 -31.49 -15.11 -15.63
C SER A 78 -31.64 -16.41 -16.43
N VAL A 79 -31.80 -17.55 -15.75
CA VAL A 79 -32.20 -18.81 -16.38
C VAL A 79 -33.64 -19.12 -15.98
N ASN A 80 -34.49 -19.26 -16.99
CA ASN A 80 -35.84 -19.79 -16.83
C ASN A 80 -35.78 -21.25 -16.41
N GLU A 81 -36.37 -21.60 -15.25
CA GLU A 81 -36.87 -22.95 -15.01
C GLU A 81 -38.35 -22.89 -14.65
N LYS A 82 -39.19 -23.23 -15.64
CA LYS A 82 -40.52 -23.77 -15.38
C LYS A 82 -40.34 -25.24 -15.03
N ASN A 83 -40.93 -25.71 -13.92
CA ASN A 83 -41.98 -26.76 -13.93
C ASN A 83 -42.35 -27.28 -12.52
N ASN A 84 -43.66 -27.46 -12.34
CA ASN A 84 -44.34 -28.56 -11.63
C ASN A 84 -43.88 -29.02 -10.24
N PHE A 85 -44.68 -28.68 -9.22
CA PHE A 85 -45.17 -29.55 -8.12
C PHE A 85 -46.32 -28.75 -7.46
N ASN A 86 -47.49 -29.28 -7.07
CA ASN A 86 -48.02 -30.64 -7.18
C ASN A 86 -49.57 -30.59 -7.09
N ASP A 87 -50.30 -30.99 -8.14
CA ASP A 87 -51.74 -31.27 -8.01
C ASP A 87 -51.91 -32.73 -7.56
N ASN A 88 -52.52 -32.98 -6.39
CA ASN A 88 -53.62 -33.97 -6.26
C ASN A 88 -54.15 -34.24 -4.83
N ILE A 89 -55.47 -34.54 -4.79
CA ILE A 89 -56.14 -35.52 -3.90
C ILE A 89 -56.19 -35.21 -2.39
N LYS A 90 -57.33 -34.71 -1.89
CA LYS A 90 -58.43 -35.53 -1.28
C LYS A 90 -59.54 -34.65 -0.68
N ASN A 91 -60.75 -34.73 -1.24
CA ASN A 91 -62.00 -34.40 -0.55
C ASN A 91 -62.95 -35.59 -0.75
N ALA A 92 -63.41 -36.22 0.33
CA ALA A 92 -64.38 -37.32 0.27
C ALA A 92 -65.09 -37.52 1.62
N SER A 93 -66.43 -37.61 1.60
CA SER A 93 -67.30 -38.19 2.66
C SER A 93 -67.37 -37.40 3.99
N LYS A 94 -68.43 -37.34 4.82
CA LYS A 94 -69.80 -37.90 4.98
C LYS A 94 -70.43 -37.07 6.16
N GLU A 95 -71.73 -36.94 6.47
CA GLU A 95 -73.03 -37.42 5.96
C GLU A 95 -74.15 -36.49 6.55
N SER A 96 -75.18 -36.08 5.79
CA SER A 96 -76.55 -36.65 5.80
C SER A 96 -77.40 -36.51 7.08
N ILE A 97 -78.31 -35.52 7.10
CA ILE A 97 -79.62 -35.45 7.81
C ILE A 97 -80.47 -34.46 6.96
N LYS A 98 -81.51 -34.74 6.13
CA LYS A 98 -82.83 -35.43 6.28
C LYS A 98 -83.66 -34.89 7.44
N ASP A 99 -84.81 -34.22 7.34
CA ASP A 99 -86.00 -34.22 6.45
C ASP A 99 -86.88 -33.00 6.91
N PRO A 100 -88.19 -32.80 6.58
CA PRO A 100 -89.04 -33.31 5.49
C PRO A 100 -89.83 -32.21 4.70
N ILE A 101 -90.37 -32.63 3.55
CA ILE A 101 -91.76 -32.48 3.08
C ILE A 101 -92.69 -31.51 3.87
N ILE A 102 -93.33 -30.54 3.17
CA ILE A 102 -94.81 -30.49 3.01
C ILE A 102 -95.21 -29.60 1.82
N ASN A 103 -95.93 -30.23 0.90
CA ASN A 103 -96.67 -29.59 -0.18
C ASN A 103 -98.04 -29.15 0.38
N LYS A 104 -98.38 -27.86 0.30
CA LYS A 104 -99.78 -27.42 0.45
C LYS A 104 -100.07 -26.11 -0.27
N ASN A 105 -100.37 -26.25 -1.56
CA ASN A 105 -101.31 -25.35 -2.21
C ASN A 105 -102.58 -25.20 -1.37
N ILE A 106 -103.05 -23.95 -1.26
CA ILE A 106 -104.46 -23.57 -1.27
C ILE A 106 -105.33 -24.30 -0.23
N LEU A 107 -105.43 -23.72 0.96
CA LEU A 107 -106.74 -23.64 1.64
C LEU A 107 -107.20 -22.19 1.60
N SER A 108 -108.20 -21.93 0.77
CA SER A 108 -108.91 -20.66 0.68
C SER A 108 -109.85 -20.46 1.87
N VAL A 109 -110.29 -19.21 2.03
CA VAL A 109 -111.44 -18.73 2.85
C VAL A 109 -111.13 -18.26 4.29
N LYS A 110 -111.51 -16.98 4.54
CA LYS A 110 -111.52 -16.20 5.82
C LYS A 110 -110.12 -15.90 6.40
N ASN A 111 -109.56 -14.69 6.23
CA ASN A 111 -110.11 -13.43 6.77
C ASN A 111 -109.85 -12.20 5.88
N THR A 112 -110.79 -11.88 5.01
CA THR A 112 -110.93 -10.51 4.48
C THR A 112 -111.41 -9.59 5.60
N ILE A 113 -110.57 -8.63 6.03
CA ILE A 113 -110.86 -7.17 6.04
C ILE A 113 -109.70 -6.34 6.64
N GLU A 114 -108.88 -6.85 7.57
CA GLU A 114 -107.86 -6.05 8.27
C GLU A 114 -106.47 -5.94 7.58
N GLU A 115 -106.13 -6.82 6.63
CA GLU A 115 -104.78 -6.80 6.00
C GLU A 115 -104.58 -5.72 4.92
N LYS A 116 -105.64 -5.03 4.46
CA LYS A 116 -105.53 -4.04 3.37
C LYS A 116 -105.04 -2.66 3.82
N GLU A 117 -105.18 -2.32 5.10
CA GLU A 117 -104.60 -1.08 5.65
C GLU A 117 -103.16 -1.33 6.13
N ASN A 118 -102.92 -2.44 6.84
CA ASN A 118 -101.57 -2.82 7.29
C ASN A 118 -100.57 -3.00 6.14
N ASN A 119 -100.94 -3.61 5.02
CA ASN A 119 -100.02 -3.74 3.87
C ASN A 119 -99.71 -2.39 3.20
N LYS A 120 -100.67 -1.46 3.16
CA LYS A 120 -100.44 -0.13 2.56
C LYS A 120 -99.53 0.73 3.45
N TYR A 121 -99.66 0.61 4.77
CA TYR A 121 -98.79 1.25 5.75
C TYR A 121 -97.37 0.64 5.75
N ASN A 122 -97.26 -0.69 5.60
CA ASN A 122 -95.98 -1.38 5.44
C ASN A 122 -95.26 -0.95 4.15
N ASP A 123 -95.95 -0.84 3.02
CA ASP A 123 -95.32 -0.44 1.75
C ASP A 123 -94.84 1.01 1.78
N THR A 124 -95.56 1.95 2.42
CA THR A 124 -95.05 3.32 2.64
C THR A 124 -93.85 3.34 3.57
N ASN A 125 -93.91 2.66 4.72
CA ASN A 125 -92.77 2.60 5.65
C ASN A 125 -91.56 1.93 5.00
N LYS A 126 -91.76 0.93 4.14
CA LYS A 126 -90.70 0.26 3.38
C LYS A 126 -90.09 1.19 2.32
N GLN A 127 -90.90 1.98 1.62
CA GLN A 127 -90.39 3.01 0.70
C GLN A 127 -89.63 4.12 1.43
N GLU A 128 -90.06 4.50 2.63
CA GLU A 128 -89.39 5.51 3.45
C GLU A 128 -88.06 4.98 4.03
N ILE A 129 -88.03 3.72 4.50
CA ILE A 129 -86.81 3.01 4.90
C ILE A 129 -85.84 2.87 3.72
N GLU A 130 -86.30 2.47 2.54
CA GLU A 130 -85.44 2.37 1.35
C GLU A 130 -84.95 3.75 0.89
N SER A 131 -85.73 4.82 1.09
CA SER A 131 -85.32 6.21 0.81
C SER A 131 -84.25 6.70 1.80
N LEU A 132 -84.42 6.43 3.10
CA LEU A 132 -83.43 6.70 4.14
C LEU A 132 -82.14 5.90 3.91
N LYS A 133 -82.24 4.62 3.53
CA LYS A 133 -81.11 3.78 3.17
C LYS A 133 -80.37 4.34 1.95
N ASN A 134 -81.08 4.70 0.88
CA ASN A 134 -80.49 5.34 -0.30
C ASN A 134 -79.85 6.71 0.02
N PHE A 135 -80.38 7.46 0.98
CA PHE A 135 -79.79 8.70 1.47
C PHE A 135 -78.46 8.41 2.20
N TYR A 136 -78.46 7.52 3.18
CA TYR A 136 -77.24 7.16 3.93
C TYR A 136 -76.19 6.45 3.06
N GLU A 137 -76.57 5.60 2.10
CA GLU A 137 -75.62 5.00 1.14
C GLU A 137 -74.94 6.07 0.28
N LYS A 138 -75.68 7.10 -0.16
CA LYS A 138 -75.11 8.25 -0.89
C LYS A 138 -74.23 9.11 0.01
N GLU A 139 -74.60 9.33 1.27
CA GLU A 139 -73.83 10.12 2.21
C GLU A 139 -72.53 9.41 2.63
N ILE A 140 -72.60 8.12 2.98
CA ILE A 140 -71.43 7.26 3.22
C ILE A 140 -70.52 7.25 2.00
N LYS A 141 -71.07 7.11 0.78
CA LYS A 141 -70.28 7.17 -0.44
C LYS A 141 -69.60 8.52 -0.64
N ASN A 142 -70.32 9.63 -0.49
CA ASN A 142 -69.74 10.98 -0.62
C ASN A 142 -68.63 11.23 0.43
N ILE A 143 -68.81 10.77 1.66
CA ILE A 143 -67.81 10.86 2.74
C ILE A 143 -66.59 9.99 2.40
N SER A 144 -66.80 8.76 1.94
CA SER A 144 -65.75 7.84 1.50
C SER A 144 -64.94 8.41 0.33
N ASP A 145 -65.63 8.86 -0.73
CA ASP A 145 -65.01 9.47 -1.91
C ASP A 145 -64.22 10.74 -1.52
N LYS A 146 -64.71 11.54 -0.56
CA LYS A 146 -63.98 12.70 -0.02
C LYS A 146 -62.69 12.27 0.70
N TYR A 147 -62.77 11.35 1.66
CA TYR A 147 -61.60 10.89 2.42
C TYR A 147 -60.58 10.14 1.54
N MET A 148 -61.04 9.34 0.57
CA MET A 148 -60.15 8.68 -0.39
C MET A 148 -59.39 9.71 -1.23
N ASN A 149 -60.05 10.76 -1.73
CA ASN A 149 -59.37 11.84 -2.45
C ASN A 149 -58.38 12.61 -1.56
N GLU A 150 -58.71 12.85 -0.30
CA GLU A 150 -57.80 13.49 0.67
C GLU A 150 -56.58 12.60 0.96
N ILE A 151 -56.78 11.30 1.19
CA ILE A 151 -55.71 10.30 1.36
C ILE A 151 -54.81 10.22 0.12
N TYR A 152 -55.38 10.15 -1.09
CA TYR A 152 -54.60 10.15 -2.33
C TYR A 152 -53.80 11.44 -2.51
N THR A 153 -54.36 12.59 -2.14
CA THR A 153 -53.66 13.88 -2.22
C THR A 153 -52.50 13.94 -1.23
N LEU A 154 -52.74 13.60 0.04
CA LEU A 154 -51.72 13.56 1.10
C LEU A 154 -50.61 12.54 0.78
N LYS A 155 -50.96 11.37 0.22
CA LYS A 155 -50.01 10.36 -0.24
C LYS A 155 -49.11 10.93 -1.35
N ASN A 156 -49.72 11.49 -2.40
CA ASN A 156 -48.97 12.05 -3.54
C ASN A 156 -48.03 13.20 -3.09
N ASP A 157 -48.47 14.07 -2.19
CA ASP A 157 -47.63 15.15 -1.66
C ASP A 157 -46.51 14.64 -0.75
N THR A 158 -46.74 13.54 -0.03
CA THR A 158 -45.69 12.87 0.78
C THR A 158 -44.66 12.18 -0.11
N GLU A 159 -45.08 11.44 -1.12
CA GLU A 159 -44.19 10.82 -2.12
C GLU A 159 -43.36 11.87 -2.86
N ARG A 160 -43.96 13.00 -3.26
CA ARG A 160 -43.23 14.14 -3.86
C ARG A 160 -42.15 14.71 -2.94
N LYS A 161 -42.46 14.90 -1.65
CA LYS A 161 -41.48 15.37 -0.65
C LYS A 161 -40.34 14.38 -0.44
N ILE A 162 -40.64 13.08 -0.40
CA ILE A 162 -39.61 12.02 -0.31
C ILE A 162 -38.68 12.09 -1.52
N ILE A 163 -39.22 12.11 -2.75
CA ILE A 163 -38.44 12.20 -3.99
C ILE A 163 -37.58 13.49 -4.03
N GLU A 164 -38.09 14.61 -3.54
CA GLU A 164 -37.33 15.87 -3.47
C GLU A 164 -36.17 15.78 -2.45
N ILE A 165 -36.39 15.15 -1.30
CA ILE A 165 -35.36 14.91 -0.27
C ILE A 165 -34.30 13.95 -0.80
N GLU A 166 -34.69 12.83 -1.41
CA GLU A 166 -33.77 11.86 -2.02
C GLU A 166 -32.92 12.52 -3.12
N ARG A 167 -33.52 13.33 -4.00
CA ARG A 167 -32.78 14.08 -5.02
C ARG A 167 -31.79 15.07 -4.40
N LYS A 168 -32.18 15.82 -3.37
CA LYS A 168 -31.27 16.75 -2.67
C LYS A 168 -30.11 16.01 -2.00
N TYR A 169 -30.39 14.84 -1.41
CA TYR A 169 -29.39 14.01 -0.75
C TYR A 169 -28.39 13.44 -1.77
N ASN A 170 -28.88 12.85 -2.86
CA ASN A 170 -28.02 12.31 -3.91
C ASN A 170 -27.13 13.39 -4.54
N ASN A 171 -27.70 14.54 -4.92
CA ASN A 171 -26.92 15.67 -5.45
C ASN A 171 -25.81 16.12 -4.48
N MET A 172 -26.10 16.20 -3.18
CA MET A 172 -25.11 16.57 -2.16
C MET A 172 -23.97 15.55 -2.05
N TYR A 173 -24.26 14.26 -2.22
CA TYR A 173 -23.25 13.20 -2.25
C TYR A 173 -22.41 13.25 -3.52
N ASP A 174 -23.03 13.44 -4.69
CA ASP A 174 -22.32 13.56 -5.97
C ASP A 174 -21.38 14.78 -6.00
N ASP A 175 -21.83 15.95 -5.52
CA ASP A 175 -20.98 17.14 -5.38
C ASP A 175 -19.78 16.89 -4.45
N LYS A 176 -20.01 16.17 -3.35
CA LYS A 176 -18.95 15.81 -2.39
C LYS A 176 -17.96 14.81 -2.99
N ILE A 177 -18.43 13.82 -3.74
CA ILE A 177 -17.60 12.84 -4.46
C ILE A 177 -16.74 13.58 -5.50
N GLN A 178 -17.35 14.39 -6.38
CA GLN A 178 -16.62 15.17 -7.38
C GLN A 178 -15.57 16.11 -6.76
N THR A 179 -15.86 16.69 -5.60
CA THR A 179 -14.91 17.55 -4.86
C THR A 179 -13.72 16.74 -4.33
N MET A 180 -13.96 15.54 -3.78
CA MET A 180 -12.90 14.62 -3.35
C MET A 180 -12.07 14.10 -4.53
N GLU A 181 -12.69 13.75 -5.65
CA GLU A 181 -12.01 13.32 -6.87
C GLU A 181 -11.12 14.42 -7.47
N LYS A 182 -11.62 15.66 -7.54
CA LYS A 182 -10.82 16.82 -7.98
C LYS A 182 -9.59 17.03 -7.09
N LYS A 183 -9.76 16.92 -5.77
CA LYS A 183 -8.64 17.02 -4.82
C LYS A 183 -7.66 15.87 -4.99
N PHE A 184 -8.13 14.62 -5.05
CA PHE A 184 -7.29 13.44 -5.24
C PHE A 184 -6.48 13.51 -6.54
N ASN A 185 -7.08 13.97 -7.64
CA ASN A 185 -6.39 14.17 -8.91
C ASN A 185 -5.33 15.29 -8.84
N TYR A 186 -5.59 16.37 -8.10
CA TYR A 186 -4.59 17.41 -7.86
C TYR A 186 -3.40 16.88 -7.05
N ASP A 187 -3.68 16.24 -5.90
CA ASP A 187 -2.66 15.66 -5.01
C ASP A 187 -1.80 14.61 -5.77
N LYS A 188 -2.43 13.82 -6.66
CA LYS A 188 -1.73 12.88 -7.55
C LYS A 188 -0.79 13.58 -8.53
N ILE A 189 -1.24 14.66 -9.20
CA ILE A 189 -0.42 15.42 -10.15
C ILE A 189 0.77 16.10 -9.43
N GLU A 190 0.56 16.58 -8.21
CA GLU A 190 1.63 17.18 -7.40
C GLU A 190 2.66 16.14 -6.95
N LEU A 191 2.21 14.95 -6.54
CA LEU A 191 3.08 13.81 -6.21
C LEU A 191 3.87 13.30 -7.43
N GLU A 192 3.25 13.22 -8.60
CA GLU A 192 3.93 12.86 -9.86
C GLU A 192 5.03 13.88 -10.20
N LYS A 193 4.73 15.19 -10.14
CA LYS A 193 5.74 16.26 -10.33
C LYS A 193 6.90 16.16 -9.34
N ALA A 194 6.63 15.92 -8.06
CA ALA A 194 7.66 15.77 -7.04
C ALA A 194 8.57 14.56 -7.31
N ASN A 195 8.00 13.43 -7.75
CA ASN A 195 8.75 12.24 -8.15
C ASN A 195 9.59 12.47 -9.42
N THR A 196 9.06 13.15 -10.44
CA THR A 196 9.82 13.52 -11.64
C THR A 196 11.00 14.42 -11.31
N LEU A 197 10.81 15.42 -10.44
CA LEU A 197 11.89 16.30 -9.98
C LEU A 197 12.98 15.53 -9.23
N LYS A 198 12.58 14.62 -8.33
CA LYS A 198 13.51 13.78 -7.57
C LYS A 198 14.33 12.85 -8.46
N LEU A 199 13.71 12.23 -9.47
CA LEU A 199 14.41 11.42 -10.47
C LEU A 199 15.38 12.27 -11.31
N SER A 200 14.96 13.47 -11.74
CA SER A 200 15.82 14.37 -12.51
C SER A 200 17.07 14.83 -11.74
N LEU A 201 16.94 15.11 -10.44
CA LEU A 201 18.08 15.43 -9.58
C LEU A 201 19.03 14.23 -9.42
N LEU A 202 18.49 13.03 -9.21
CA LEU A 202 19.29 11.80 -9.07
C LEU A 202 20.06 11.47 -10.37
N GLU A 203 19.39 11.58 -11.52
CA GLU A 203 20.00 11.43 -12.86
C GLU A 203 21.14 12.43 -13.06
N ARG A 204 20.91 13.71 -12.75
CA ARG A 204 21.92 14.78 -12.87
C ARG A 204 23.15 14.50 -12.00
N ASP A 205 22.95 14.08 -10.75
CA ASP A 205 24.04 13.83 -9.81
C ASP A 205 24.82 12.56 -10.20
N TYR A 206 24.15 11.54 -10.75
CA TYR A 206 24.79 10.35 -11.32
C TYR A 206 25.64 10.68 -12.56
N GLN A 207 25.11 11.50 -13.49
CA GLN A 207 25.86 11.98 -14.66
C GLN A 207 27.09 12.81 -14.25
N ALA A 208 26.98 13.63 -13.20
CA ALA A 208 28.09 14.38 -12.64
C ALA A 208 29.20 13.47 -12.07
N GLN A 209 28.83 12.40 -11.34
CA GLN A 209 29.78 11.40 -10.84
C GLN A 209 30.49 10.66 -11.98
N ILE A 210 29.77 10.24 -13.03
CA ILE A 210 30.38 9.63 -14.22
C ILE A 210 31.37 10.58 -14.89
N LYS A 211 31.04 11.88 -15.00
CA LYS A 211 31.94 12.87 -15.59
C LYS A 211 33.21 13.05 -14.76
N GLN A 212 33.10 13.12 -13.43
CA GLN A 212 34.25 13.19 -12.53
C GLN A 212 35.13 11.94 -12.63
N LEU A 213 34.54 10.73 -12.68
CA LEU A 213 35.29 9.48 -12.82
C LEU A 213 36.05 9.42 -14.15
N LYS A 214 35.42 9.83 -15.25
CA LYS A 214 36.07 9.91 -16.58
C LYS A 214 37.24 10.88 -16.60
N GLU A 215 37.11 12.05 -15.96
CA GLU A 215 38.19 13.03 -15.89
C GLU A 215 39.34 12.53 -14.99
N LYS A 216 39.02 11.87 -13.87
CA LYS A 216 40.04 11.21 -13.02
C LYS A 216 40.84 10.17 -13.79
N HIS A 217 40.18 9.22 -14.47
CA HIS A 217 40.86 8.22 -15.30
C HIS A 217 41.67 8.84 -16.45
N ARG A 218 41.21 9.96 -17.02
CA ARG A 218 41.95 10.70 -18.05
C ARG A 218 43.26 11.27 -17.51
N ASN A 219 43.22 11.85 -16.31
CA ASN A 219 44.39 12.42 -15.65
C ASN A 219 45.38 11.32 -15.24
N GLU A 220 44.90 10.23 -14.64
CA GLU A 220 45.72 9.05 -14.29
C GLU A 220 46.40 8.44 -15.52
N LEU A 221 45.68 8.35 -16.66
CA LEU A 221 46.25 7.88 -17.92
C LEU A 221 47.30 8.85 -18.51
N GLN A 222 47.14 10.15 -18.30
CA GLN A 222 48.09 11.16 -18.76
C GLN A 222 49.36 11.18 -17.89
N GLU A 223 49.21 11.03 -16.57
CA GLU A 223 50.30 10.87 -15.62
C GLU A 223 51.10 9.59 -15.89
N ALA A 224 50.42 8.45 -16.08
CA ALA A 224 51.06 7.18 -16.45
C ALA A 224 51.85 7.28 -17.77
N LYS A 225 51.33 8.01 -18.77
CA LYS A 225 52.05 8.28 -20.02
C LYS A 225 53.31 9.12 -19.79
N LEU A 226 53.22 10.19 -18.99
CA LEU A 226 54.37 11.04 -18.68
C LEU A 226 55.48 10.25 -17.99
N ILE A 227 55.14 9.46 -16.96
CA ILE A 227 56.08 8.61 -16.22
C ILE A 227 56.78 7.61 -17.17
N ILE A 228 56.05 7.00 -18.10
CA ILE A 228 56.62 6.08 -19.10
C ILE A 228 57.57 6.83 -20.05
N THR A 229 57.20 8.02 -20.52
CA THR A 229 58.07 8.84 -21.39
C THR A 229 59.36 9.27 -20.67
N GLU A 230 59.26 9.80 -19.45
CA GLU A 230 60.43 10.21 -18.65
C GLU A 230 61.38 9.04 -18.36
N GLU A 231 60.85 7.85 -18.06
CA GLU A 231 61.66 6.66 -17.80
C GLU A 231 62.32 6.11 -19.08
N ILE A 232 61.66 6.23 -20.24
CA ILE A 232 62.25 5.91 -21.55
C ILE A 232 63.38 6.90 -21.89
N GLU A 233 63.15 8.20 -21.73
CA GLU A 233 64.17 9.23 -21.95
C GLU A 233 65.37 9.04 -21.03
N ARG A 234 65.15 8.78 -19.74
CA ARG A 234 66.21 8.48 -18.76
C ARG A 234 67.03 7.25 -19.18
N LYS A 235 66.39 6.18 -19.65
CA LYS A 235 67.07 4.98 -20.17
C LYS A 235 67.93 5.29 -21.39
N TYR A 236 67.42 6.07 -22.35
CA TYR A 236 68.22 6.48 -23.51
C TYR A 236 69.39 7.40 -23.13
N GLN A 237 69.19 8.34 -22.20
CA GLN A 237 70.27 9.21 -21.70
C GLN A 237 71.38 8.40 -21.02
N ASN A 238 71.02 7.43 -20.16
CA ASN A 238 71.98 6.52 -19.52
C ASN A 238 72.74 5.68 -20.56
N MET A 239 72.03 5.10 -21.55
CA MET A 239 72.66 4.32 -22.62
C MET A 239 73.64 5.15 -23.46
N ILE A 240 73.31 6.42 -23.75
CA ILE A 240 74.21 7.35 -24.45
C ILE A 240 75.45 7.68 -23.60
N LEU A 241 75.29 7.83 -22.28
CA LEU A 241 76.41 8.04 -21.35
C LEU A 241 77.34 6.82 -21.29
N GLU A 242 76.79 5.61 -21.20
CA GLU A 242 77.56 4.36 -21.21
C GLU A 242 78.29 4.16 -22.55
N LEU A 243 77.63 4.38 -23.68
CA LEU A 243 78.24 4.31 -25.00
C LEU A 243 79.38 5.32 -25.17
N LYS A 244 79.20 6.57 -24.71
CA LYS A 244 80.27 7.58 -24.72
C LYS A 244 81.45 7.18 -23.85
N LYS A 245 81.19 6.63 -22.66
CA LYS A 245 82.25 6.15 -21.75
C LYS A 245 83.03 4.99 -22.41
N SER A 246 82.33 3.99 -22.94
CA SER A 246 82.94 2.83 -23.61
C SER A 246 83.77 3.25 -24.81
N HIS A 247 83.27 4.15 -25.66
CA HIS A 247 84.00 4.61 -26.84
C HIS A 247 85.24 5.44 -26.48
N GLN A 248 85.17 6.28 -25.44
CA GLN A 248 86.34 7.00 -24.93
C GLN A 248 87.40 6.04 -24.37
N GLU A 249 86.98 4.99 -23.66
CA GLU A 249 87.87 3.96 -23.10
C GLU A 249 88.52 3.12 -24.20
N GLU A 250 87.75 2.74 -25.23
CA GLU A 250 88.24 2.04 -26.42
C GLU A 250 89.27 2.88 -27.21
N MET A 251 88.95 4.14 -27.49
CA MET A 251 89.85 5.08 -28.18
C MET A 251 91.16 5.30 -27.39
N ASN A 252 91.08 5.43 -26.05
CA ASN A 252 92.27 5.54 -25.20
C ASN A 252 93.15 4.28 -25.28
N ASN A 253 92.53 3.09 -25.22
CA ASN A 253 93.21 1.81 -25.34
C ASN A 253 93.88 1.63 -26.72
N GLU A 254 93.25 2.12 -27.79
CA GLU A 254 93.76 2.03 -29.16
C GLU A 254 94.95 2.99 -29.38
N LEU A 255 94.83 4.24 -28.90
CA LEU A 255 95.92 5.22 -28.91
C LEU A 255 97.16 4.74 -28.12
N GLU A 256 96.96 4.04 -26.99
CA GLU A 256 98.07 3.49 -26.22
C GLU A 256 98.77 2.30 -26.92
N LYS A 257 98.01 1.47 -27.65
CA LYS A 257 98.59 0.41 -28.51
C LYS A 257 99.40 1.01 -29.65
N GLU A 258 98.88 2.04 -30.32
CA GLU A 258 99.53 2.68 -31.47
C GLU A 258 100.85 3.35 -31.05
N LYS A 259 100.90 4.04 -29.91
CA LYS A 259 102.15 4.56 -29.33
C LYS A 259 103.19 3.47 -29.11
N LYS A 260 102.79 2.35 -28.47
CA LYS A 260 103.69 1.21 -28.21
C LYS A 260 104.23 0.56 -29.50
N ILE A 261 103.46 0.59 -30.59
CA ILE A 261 103.91 0.13 -31.92
C ILE A 261 104.92 1.11 -32.51
N HIS A 262 104.58 2.41 -32.60
CA HIS A 262 105.45 3.45 -33.16
C HIS A 262 106.81 3.53 -32.45
N ASP A 263 106.83 3.44 -31.11
CA ASP A 263 108.08 3.51 -30.34
C ASP A 263 108.94 2.26 -30.55
N SER A 264 108.32 1.09 -30.74
CA SER A 264 108.99 -0.16 -31.13
C SER A 264 109.57 -0.09 -32.54
N GLU A 265 108.89 0.55 -33.49
CA GLU A 265 109.37 0.75 -34.87
C GLU A 265 110.55 1.70 -34.93
N LYS A 266 110.49 2.86 -34.24
CA LYS A 266 111.64 3.77 -34.12
C LYS A 266 112.85 3.12 -33.47
N MET A 267 112.64 2.25 -32.47
CA MET A 267 113.74 1.53 -31.84
C MET A 267 114.41 0.54 -32.80
N LYS A 268 113.66 -0.11 -33.71
CA LYS A 268 114.24 -0.94 -34.79
C LYS A 268 115.06 -0.12 -35.77
N GLU A 269 114.53 1.03 -36.22
CA GLU A 269 115.23 1.93 -37.16
C GLU A 269 116.59 2.38 -36.61
N ILE A 270 116.64 2.79 -35.34
CA ILE A 270 117.90 3.17 -34.65
C ILE A 270 118.90 2.01 -34.59
N VAL A 271 118.44 0.78 -34.37
CA VAL A 271 119.29 -0.42 -34.32
C VAL A 271 119.89 -0.73 -35.69
N ASP A 272 119.12 -0.62 -36.77
CA ASP A 272 119.60 -0.91 -38.12
C ASP A 272 120.52 0.20 -38.66
N ILE A 273 120.29 1.47 -38.32
CA ILE A 273 121.24 2.56 -38.61
C ILE A 273 122.60 2.30 -37.94
N LYS A 274 122.60 1.94 -36.64
CA LYS A 274 123.85 1.59 -35.91
C LYS A 274 124.57 0.39 -36.53
N ARG A 275 123.82 -0.65 -36.94
CA ARG A 275 124.38 -1.83 -37.61
C ARG A 275 125.02 -1.50 -38.96
N ASN A 276 124.45 -0.58 -39.73
CA ASN A 276 125.04 -0.13 -41.00
C ASN A 276 126.31 0.71 -40.78
N HIS A 277 126.32 1.60 -39.80
CA HIS A 277 127.49 2.43 -39.48
C HIS A 277 128.71 1.58 -39.05
N MET A 278 128.49 0.51 -38.28
CA MET A 278 129.55 -0.47 -37.95
C MET A 278 130.15 -1.12 -39.20
N LYS A 279 129.31 -1.53 -40.17
CA LYS A 279 129.77 -2.16 -41.42
C LYS A 279 130.56 -1.20 -42.31
N GLU A 280 130.28 0.10 -42.28
CA GLU A 280 131.11 1.10 -42.98
C GLU A 280 132.47 1.32 -42.31
N MET A 281 132.53 1.40 -40.96
CA MET A 281 133.81 1.48 -40.25
C MET A 281 134.71 0.27 -40.52
N GLU A 282 134.14 -0.94 -40.53
CA GLU A 282 134.85 -2.19 -40.82
C GLU A 282 135.46 -2.21 -42.24
N LYS A 283 134.80 -1.53 -43.18
CA LYS A 283 135.27 -1.34 -44.56
C LYS A 283 136.45 -0.36 -44.68
N ILE A 284 136.51 0.68 -43.84
CA ILE A 284 137.57 1.72 -43.86
C ILE A 284 138.89 1.18 -43.28
N MET A 285 138.84 0.32 -42.27
CA MET A 285 140.06 -0.26 -41.64
C MET A 285 140.82 -1.25 -42.53
N SER A 286 140.31 -1.59 -43.72
CA SER A 286 140.79 -2.71 -44.54
C SER A 286 141.72 -2.33 -45.70
N THR A 287 142.11 -1.06 -45.87
CA THR A 287 143.00 -0.61 -46.97
C THR A 287 143.97 0.52 -46.59
N SER A 288 145.22 0.18 -46.24
CA SER A 288 146.41 1.03 -46.50
C SER A 288 147.70 0.25 -46.24
N GLU A 289 148.47 0.02 -47.30
CA GLU A 289 149.67 -0.82 -47.33
C GLU A 289 150.94 0.05 -47.19
N GLY A 290 151.88 -0.29 -46.30
CA GLY A 290 152.96 0.65 -45.94
C GLY A 290 154.23 0.08 -45.29
N ALA A 291 154.46 -1.23 -45.35
CA ALA A 291 155.64 -1.86 -44.76
C ALA A 291 156.89 -1.75 -45.66
N LYS A 292 157.47 -0.54 -45.84
CA LYS A 292 158.78 -0.42 -46.53
C LYS A 292 159.74 0.73 -46.19
N HIS A 293 159.55 1.46 -45.08
CA HIS A 293 160.63 2.24 -44.46
C HIS A 293 160.93 1.73 -43.03
N LEU A 294 161.22 0.43 -42.99
CA LEU A 294 161.73 -0.32 -41.83
C LEU A 294 163.21 -0.02 -41.51
N GLU A 295 163.80 1.00 -42.16
CA GLU A 295 165.23 1.31 -42.10
C GLU A 295 165.51 2.66 -41.38
N ASP A 296 164.59 3.63 -41.43
CA ASP A 296 164.58 4.78 -40.50
C ASP A 296 164.18 4.38 -39.06
N LEU A 297 163.77 3.13 -38.87
CA LEU A 297 163.18 2.61 -37.64
C LEU A 297 164.19 2.53 -36.46
N VAL A 298 165.48 2.73 -36.70
CA VAL A 298 166.49 2.88 -35.63
C VAL A 298 166.46 4.27 -34.99
N LYS A 299 166.13 5.34 -35.74
CA LYS A 299 165.93 6.70 -35.18
C LYS A 299 164.51 6.93 -34.65
N GLN A 300 163.57 6.05 -34.96
CA GLN A 300 162.24 6.08 -34.37
C GLN A 300 162.16 5.47 -32.97
N ILE A 301 163.21 4.84 -32.42
CA ILE A 301 163.12 4.17 -31.10
C ILE A 301 162.84 5.15 -29.95
N ASP A 302 163.46 6.33 -29.94
CA ASP A 302 163.17 7.36 -28.93
C ASP A 302 161.74 7.94 -29.09
N ILE A 303 161.26 8.06 -30.33
CA ILE A 303 159.87 8.44 -30.64
C ILE A 303 158.91 7.28 -30.31
N SER A 304 159.38 6.04 -30.36
CA SER A 304 158.61 4.83 -30.03
C SER A 304 158.32 4.76 -28.54
N SER A 305 159.24 5.20 -27.67
CA SER A 305 158.97 5.31 -26.24
C SER A 305 157.77 6.25 -25.98
N GLN A 306 157.74 7.42 -26.62
CA GLN A 306 156.62 8.35 -26.51
C GLN A 306 155.33 7.80 -27.15
N LYS A 307 155.43 7.10 -28.29
CA LYS A 307 154.29 6.43 -28.93
C LYS A 307 153.75 5.25 -28.13
N VAL A 308 154.57 4.57 -27.33
CA VAL A 308 154.09 3.51 -26.41
C VAL A 308 153.31 4.13 -25.26
N GLU A 309 153.72 5.29 -24.73
CA GLU A 309 152.89 6.06 -23.80
C GLU A 309 151.58 6.55 -24.46
N ASP A 310 151.63 7.09 -25.67
CA ASP A 310 150.43 7.52 -26.41
C ASP A 310 149.51 6.34 -26.76
N ILE A 311 150.06 5.17 -27.09
CA ILE A 311 149.29 3.94 -27.35
C ILE A 311 148.71 3.41 -26.04
N GLN A 312 149.45 3.41 -24.92
CA GLN A 312 148.89 3.05 -23.61
C GLN A 312 147.77 4.01 -23.19
N LYS A 313 147.97 5.31 -23.39
CA LYS A 313 146.95 6.33 -23.13
C LYS A 313 145.72 6.14 -24.02
N LYS A 314 145.91 5.88 -25.31
CA LYS A 314 144.82 5.61 -26.26
C LYS A 314 144.10 4.29 -25.97
N ILE A 315 144.82 3.24 -25.54
CA ILE A 315 144.25 1.97 -25.08
C ILE A 315 143.44 2.18 -23.78
N LEU A 316 143.90 3.03 -22.86
CA LEU A 316 143.15 3.40 -21.66
C LEU A 316 141.90 4.23 -22.00
N GLU A 317 142.01 5.20 -22.90
CA GLU A 317 140.88 6.00 -23.40
C GLU A 317 139.86 5.13 -24.17
N GLU A 318 140.31 4.20 -25.01
CA GLU A 318 139.46 3.22 -25.69
C GLU A 318 138.85 2.21 -24.71
N HIS A 319 139.59 1.72 -23.71
CA HIS A 319 139.01 0.88 -22.66
C HIS A 319 137.97 1.62 -21.81
N GLU A 320 138.20 2.90 -21.50
CA GLU A 320 137.23 3.73 -20.79
C GLU A 320 136.02 4.05 -21.68
N HIS A 321 136.22 4.29 -22.97
CA HIS A 321 135.14 4.49 -23.93
C HIS A 321 134.32 3.20 -24.11
N ILE A 322 134.96 2.03 -24.26
CA ILE A 322 134.30 0.72 -24.30
C ILE A 322 133.57 0.45 -22.97
N ARG A 323 134.16 0.79 -21.81
CA ARG A 323 133.49 0.66 -20.50
C ARG A 323 132.25 1.55 -20.43
N LYS A 324 132.30 2.79 -20.93
CA LYS A 324 131.14 3.72 -21.00
C LYS A 324 130.09 3.26 -22.02
N VAL A 325 130.49 2.89 -23.23
CA VAL A 325 129.59 2.39 -24.30
C VAL A 325 128.95 1.05 -23.94
N ARG A 326 129.65 0.20 -23.18
CA ARG A 326 129.09 -1.06 -22.66
C ARG A 326 128.18 -0.83 -21.46
N ASN A 327 128.52 0.06 -20.53
CA ASN A 327 127.76 0.23 -19.29
C ASN A 327 126.55 1.16 -19.42
N ASN A 328 126.61 2.23 -20.24
CA ASN A 328 125.50 3.18 -20.39
C ASN A 328 124.20 2.47 -20.84
N PRO A 329 124.17 1.59 -21.85
CA PRO A 329 122.94 0.88 -22.25
C PRO A 329 122.34 0.00 -21.15
N TYR A 330 123.15 -0.49 -20.20
CA TYR A 330 122.64 -1.22 -19.02
C TYR A 330 122.17 -0.28 -17.91
N GLN A 331 122.75 0.92 -17.77
CA GLN A 331 122.22 1.95 -16.87
C GLN A 331 120.88 2.50 -17.38
N ASP A 332 120.80 2.85 -18.67
CA ASP A 332 119.58 3.34 -19.31
C ASP A 332 118.45 2.30 -19.17
N LYS A 333 118.74 1.01 -19.44
CA LYS A 333 117.78 -0.07 -19.23
C LYS A 333 117.44 -0.35 -17.77
N ASN A 334 118.38 -0.16 -16.83
CA ASN A 334 118.06 -0.26 -15.41
C ASN A 334 117.13 0.90 -14.98
N SER A 335 117.34 2.12 -15.49
CA SER A 335 116.43 3.25 -15.25
C SER A 335 115.05 2.99 -15.82
N GLU A 336 114.96 2.52 -17.07
CA GLU A 336 113.70 2.11 -17.71
C GLU A 336 112.98 1.00 -16.91
N ILE A 337 113.73 -0.01 -16.42
CA ILE A 337 113.18 -1.08 -15.56
C ILE A 337 112.66 -0.52 -14.23
N GLU A 338 113.33 0.45 -13.61
CA GLU A 338 112.89 1.01 -12.34
C GLU A 338 111.69 1.96 -12.49
N ASP A 339 111.63 2.72 -13.59
CA ASP A 339 110.44 3.51 -13.95
C ASP A 339 109.24 2.59 -14.26
N LEU A 340 109.45 1.50 -15.00
CA LEU A 340 108.41 0.49 -15.25
C LEU A 340 107.93 -0.19 -13.97
N LYS A 341 108.83 -0.55 -13.05
CA LYS A 341 108.46 -1.08 -11.72
C LYS A 341 107.64 -0.06 -10.93
N LYS A 342 108.00 1.23 -10.99
CA LYS A 342 107.28 2.30 -10.31
C LYS A 342 105.86 2.47 -10.85
N GLN A 343 105.69 2.49 -12.17
CA GLN A 343 104.38 2.48 -12.83
C GLN A 343 103.55 1.24 -12.45
N LEU A 344 104.17 0.05 -12.41
CA LEU A 344 103.51 -1.19 -11.98
C LEU A 344 103.06 -1.13 -10.52
N TYR A 345 103.84 -0.47 -9.65
CA TYR A 345 103.49 -0.27 -8.24
C TYR A 345 102.36 0.74 -8.07
N GLU A 346 102.38 1.84 -8.82
CA GLU A 346 101.31 2.85 -8.86
C GLU A 346 99.99 2.24 -9.36
N GLN A 347 100.00 1.51 -10.49
CA GLN A 347 98.83 0.76 -10.99
C GLN A 347 98.31 -0.27 -9.99
N LYS A 348 99.20 -0.96 -9.26
CA LYS A 348 98.81 -1.92 -8.21
C LYS A 348 98.09 -1.24 -7.04
N ILE A 349 98.49 -0.02 -6.67
CA ILE A 349 97.80 0.79 -5.66
C ILE A 349 96.42 1.23 -6.19
N GLU A 350 96.36 1.71 -7.43
CA GLU A 350 95.12 2.20 -8.04
C GLU A 350 94.06 1.08 -8.18
N LEU A 351 94.46 -0.09 -8.67
CA LEU A 351 93.62 -1.30 -8.68
C LEU A 351 93.22 -1.76 -7.27
N GLY A 352 94.06 -1.54 -6.26
CA GLY A 352 93.74 -1.78 -4.85
C GLY A 352 92.61 -0.87 -4.37
N ASN A 353 92.75 0.43 -4.61
CA ASN A 353 91.74 1.45 -4.26
C ASN A 353 90.41 1.20 -4.98
N ASP A 354 90.42 0.85 -6.26
CA ASP A 354 89.20 0.56 -7.01
C ASP A 354 88.54 -0.75 -6.56
N ARG A 355 89.32 -1.74 -6.15
CA ARG A 355 88.79 -2.95 -5.49
C ARG A 355 88.14 -2.62 -4.15
N GLU A 356 88.69 -1.73 -3.34
CA GLU A 356 88.03 -1.27 -2.10
C GLU A 356 86.74 -0.51 -2.38
N LYS A 357 86.72 0.41 -3.35
CA LYS A 357 85.50 1.12 -3.79
C LYS A 357 84.41 0.13 -4.25
N LEU A 358 84.75 -0.83 -5.11
CA LEU A 358 83.84 -1.90 -5.57
C LEU A 358 83.32 -2.74 -4.41
N THR A 359 84.17 -3.08 -3.44
CA THR A 359 83.78 -3.84 -2.24
C THR A 359 82.79 -3.03 -1.38
N SER A 360 83.01 -1.72 -1.23
CA SER A 360 82.08 -0.82 -0.53
C SER A 360 80.73 -0.69 -1.24
N VAL A 361 80.74 -0.53 -2.57
CA VAL A 361 79.51 -0.48 -3.38
C VAL A 361 78.73 -1.78 -3.31
N LEU A 362 79.40 -2.94 -3.41
CA LEU A 362 78.78 -4.26 -3.23
C LEU A 362 78.14 -4.40 -1.84
N SER A 363 78.84 -4.03 -0.77
CA SER A 363 78.29 -4.07 0.59
C SER A 363 77.06 -3.15 0.74
N SER A 364 77.08 -1.97 0.13
CA SER A 364 75.93 -1.06 0.10
C SER A 364 74.74 -1.65 -0.66
N LEU A 365 74.97 -2.32 -1.80
CA LEU A 365 73.93 -3.00 -2.58
C LEU A 365 73.35 -4.20 -1.83
N GLU A 366 74.18 -5.03 -1.20
CA GLU A 366 73.72 -6.14 -0.36
C GLU A 366 72.84 -5.66 0.80
N ASN A 367 73.21 -4.55 1.45
CA ASN A 367 72.42 -3.96 2.53
C ASN A 367 71.10 -3.39 2.00
N SER A 368 71.10 -2.74 0.84
CA SER A 368 69.87 -2.26 0.19
C SER A 368 68.93 -3.40 -0.21
N ILE A 369 69.46 -4.51 -0.74
CA ILE A 369 68.68 -5.73 -1.06
C ILE A 369 68.08 -6.35 0.21
N LYS A 370 68.85 -6.45 1.31
CA LYS A 370 68.34 -6.91 2.61
C LYS A 370 67.19 -6.02 3.11
N GLU A 371 67.33 -4.70 3.01
CA GLU A 371 66.28 -3.75 3.42
C GLU A 371 65.03 -3.86 2.55
N ILE A 372 65.17 -3.99 1.23
CA ILE A 372 64.06 -4.20 0.29
C ILE A 372 63.31 -5.50 0.65
N ASN A 373 64.01 -6.59 0.93
CA ASN A 373 63.39 -7.85 1.34
C ASN A 373 62.64 -7.72 2.67
N ILE A 374 63.22 -7.03 3.67
CA ILE A 374 62.55 -6.78 4.95
C ILE A 374 61.26 -5.95 4.74
N ARG A 375 61.31 -4.89 3.91
CA ARG A 375 60.13 -4.07 3.58
C ARG A 375 59.07 -4.90 2.83
N TYR A 376 59.49 -5.78 1.91
CA TYR A 376 58.58 -6.67 1.19
C TYR A 376 57.89 -7.68 2.12
N ASP A 377 58.62 -8.30 3.04
CA ASP A 377 58.03 -9.22 4.02
C ASP A 377 57.09 -8.51 5.00
N GLN A 378 57.43 -7.29 5.45
CA GLN A 378 56.55 -6.44 6.25
C GLN A 378 55.25 -6.08 5.50
N GLU A 379 55.37 -5.67 4.23
CA GLU A 379 54.23 -5.30 3.39
C GLU A 379 53.32 -6.50 3.11
N LYS A 380 53.90 -7.68 2.84
CA LYS A 380 53.16 -8.94 2.70
C LYS A 380 52.41 -9.32 3.97
N LEU A 381 52.97 -9.02 5.15
CA LEU A 381 52.33 -9.24 6.44
C LEU A 381 51.19 -8.23 6.68
N ARG A 382 51.38 -6.95 6.29
CA ARG A 382 50.35 -5.90 6.33
C ARG A 382 49.16 -6.25 5.44
N ILE A 383 49.39 -6.62 4.18
CA ILE A 383 48.35 -7.04 3.23
C ILE A 383 47.54 -8.19 3.81
N LYS A 384 48.20 -9.22 4.36
CA LYS A 384 47.51 -10.36 4.98
C LYS A 384 46.65 -9.94 6.18
N MET A 385 47.13 -9.03 7.03
CA MET A 385 46.35 -8.49 8.14
C MET A 385 45.13 -7.67 7.65
N GLU A 386 45.28 -6.88 6.59
CA GLU A 386 44.15 -6.16 5.97
C GLU A 386 43.13 -7.15 5.39
N GLU A 387 43.58 -8.19 4.68
CA GLU A 387 42.71 -9.27 4.18
C GLU A 387 41.92 -9.93 5.32
N ASP A 388 42.58 -10.34 6.42
CA ASP A 388 41.92 -10.93 7.60
C ASP A 388 40.88 -9.98 8.23
N ILE A 389 41.16 -8.67 8.27
CA ILE A 389 40.22 -7.63 8.76
C ILE A 389 39.01 -7.50 7.84
N TYR A 390 39.20 -7.43 6.51
CA TYR A 390 38.10 -7.36 5.55
C TYR A 390 37.25 -8.62 5.59
N ASP A 391 37.87 -9.79 5.70
CA ASP A 391 37.18 -11.08 5.73
C ASP A 391 36.36 -11.25 7.02
N LYS A 392 36.85 -10.74 8.16
CA LYS A 392 36.09 -10.61 9.41
C LYS A 392 34.89 -9.66 9.25
N LYS A 393 35.10 -8.47 8.67
CA LYS A 393 34.04 -7.48 8.44
C LYS A 393 32.95 -7.99 7.49
N ILE A 394 33.32 -8.76 6.46
CA ILE A 394 32.37 -9.44 5.57
C ILE A 394 31.56 -10.50 6.31
N LYS A 395 32.16 -11.25 7.24
CA LYS A 395 31.44 -12.24 8.07
C LYS A 395 30.48 -11.56 9.04
N GLU A 396 30.84 -10.41 9.62
CA GLU A 396 29.98 -9.60 10.48
C GLU A 396 28.79 -9.02 9.70
N LEU A 397 29.02 -8.36 8.56
CA LEU A 397 27.96 -7.82 7.69
C LEU A 397 26.98 -8.90 7.19
N LYS A 398 27.46 -10.13 6.95
CA LYS A 398 26.58 -11.26 6.60
C LYS A 398 25.65 -11.65 7.74
N LYS A 399 26.17 -11.73 8.98
CA LYS A 399 25.37 -12.02 10.18
C LYS A 399 24.37 -10.91 10.48
N GLU A 400 24.79 -9.65 10.37
CA GLU A 400 23.91 -8.49 10.56
C GLU A 400 22.74 -8.52 9.56
N LYS A 401 23.02 -8.77 8.28
CA LYS A 401 21.99 -8.93 7.25
C LYS A 401 21.04 -10.11 7.52
N GLU A 402 21.56 -11.23 8.04
CA GLU A 402 20.75 -12.40 8.41
C GLU A 402 19.81 -12.09 9.59
N ILE A 403 20.31 -11.41 10.62
CA ILE A 403 19.51 -10.92 11.76
C ILE A 403 18.42 -9.96 11.29
N ASP A 404 18.74 -9.03 10.38
CA ASP A 404 17.77 -8.08 9.80
C ASP A 404 16.66 -8.78 9.00
N ILE A 405 17.00 -9.83 8.25
CA ILE A 405 16.02 -10.66 7.53
C ILE A 405 15.10 -11.39 8.52
N ILE A 406 15.66 -12.01 9.57
CA ILE A 406 14.90 -12.69 10.62
C ILE A 406 13.97 -11.69 11.35
N LYS A 407 14.47 -10.49 11.67
CA LYS A 407 13.69 -9.44 12.33
C LYS A 407 12.50 -9.00 11.48
N ARG A 408 12.71 -8.70 10.19
CA ARG A 408 11.62 -8.36 9.26
C ARG A 408 10.62 -9.50 9.09
N HIS A 409 11.09 -10.75 9.07
CA HIS A 409 10.19 -11.91 8.98
C HIS A 409 9.31 -12.04 10.24
N ASN A 410 9.88 -11.82 11.44
CA ASN A 410 9.11 -11.79 12.69
C ASN A 410 8.11 -10.63 12.74
N GLU A 411 8.48 -9.44 12.26
CA GLU A 411 7.59 -8.28 12.15
C GLU A 411 6.40 -8.57 11.20
N ILE A 412 6.64 -9.25 10.07
CA ILE A 412 5.58 -9.70 9.15
C ILE A 412 4.66 -10.73 9.83
N LEU A 413 5.21 -11.74 10.51
CA LEU A 413 4.43 -12.75 11.23
C LEU A 413 3.59 -12.14 12.36
N GLU A 414 4.10 -11.14 13.08
CA GLU A 414 3.34 -10.44 14.12
C GLU A 414 2.21 -9.59 13.51
N PHE A 415 2.46 -8.94 12.37
CA PHE A 415 1.44 -8.21 11.62
C PHE A 415 0.34 -9.14 11.09
N GLU A 416 0.70 -10.32 10.55
CA GLU A 416 -0.27 -11.32 10.08
C GLU A 416 -1.12 -11.88 11.23
N LYS A 417 -0.54 -12.15 12.41
CA LYS A 417 -1.29 -12.53 13.61
C LYS A 417 -2.28 -11.45 14.02
N LYS A 418 -1.84 -10.19 14.14
CA LYS A 418 -2.73 -9.06 14.45
C LYS A 418 -3.85 -8.92 13.41
N LYS A 419 -3.55 -9.10 12.12
CA LYS A 419 -4.56 -9.09 11.04
C LYS A 419 -5.58 -10.23 11.20
N ALA A 420 -5.15 -11.42 11.62
CA ALA A 420 -6.05 -12.54 11.91
C ALA A 420 -6.93 -12.26 13.14
N ASP A 421 -6.37 -11.73 14.22
CA ASP A 421 -7.10 -11.35 15.44
C ASP A 421 -8.16 -10.28 15.15
N TRP A 422 -7.80 -9.23 14.39
CA TRP A 422 -8.74 -8.18 13.95
C TRP A 422 -9.85 -8.72 13.05
N ASN A 423 -9.55 -9.67 12.16
CA ASN A 423 -10.56 -10.33 11.33
C ASN A 423 -11.50 -11.22 12.16
N LEU A 424 -10.99 -11.91 13.18
CA LEU A 424 -11.78 -12.70 14.11
C LEU A 424 -12.71 -11.80 14.93
N GLU A 425 -12.21 -10.68 15.45
CA GLU A 425 -13.01 -9.73 16.22
C GLU A 425 -14.08 -9.05 15.36
N LYS A 426 -13.72 -8.63 14.13
CA LYS A 426 -14.69 -8.14 13.13
C LYS A 426 -15.78 -9.16 12.85
N LYS A 427 -15.45 -10.44 12.79
CA LYS A 427 -16.44 -11.52 12.61
C LYS A 427 -17.37 -11.62 13.82
N LYS A 428 -16.85 -11.65 15.06
CA LYS A 428 -17.69 -11.67 16.28
C LYS A 428 -18.68 -10.51 16.32
N ILE A 429 -18.22 -9.29 16.06
CA ILE A 429 -19.07 -8.09 16.05
C ILE A 429 -20.16 -8.21 14.98
N LEU A 430 -19.85 -8.77 13.81
CA LEU A 430 -20.81 -8.96 12.74
C LEU A 430 -21.84 -10.07 13.06
N ASP A 431 -21.40 -11.16 13.70
CA ASP A 431 -22.28 -12.22 14.19
C ASP A 431 -23.21 -11.69 15.32
N GLU A 432 -22.70 -10.84 16.23
CA GLU A 432 -23.47 -10.18 17.29
C GLU A 432 -24.51 -9.18 16.73
N ILE A 433 -24.13 -8.36 15.74
CA ILE A 433 -25.06 -7.47 15.03
C ILE A 433 -26.16 -8.28 14.32
N LEU A 434 -25.82 -9.42 13.71
CA LEU A 434 -26.81 -10.30 13.08
C LEU A 434 -27.76 -10.95 14.09
N GLU A 435 -27.29 -11.31 15.28
CA GLU A 435 -28.16 -11.85 16.33
C GLU A 435 -29.06 -10.78 16.94
N GLU A 436 -28.54 -9.59 17.21
CA GLU A 436 -29.35 -8.48 17.73
C GLU A 436 -30.38 -8.00 16.69
N SER A 437 -30.04 -7.99 15.40
CA SER A 437 -31.00 -7.73 14.32
C SER A 437 -32.18 -8.72 14.34
N LYS A 438 -31.92 -10.02 14.54
CA LYS A 438 -32.97 -11.05 14.70
C LYS A 438 -33.81 -10.82 15.96
N ARG A 439 -33.22 -10.41 17.07
CA ARG A 439 -33.95 -10.07 18.31
C ARG A 439 -34.86 -8.87 18.10
N ILE A 440 -34.38 -7.83 17.43
CA ILE A 440 -35.17 -6.64 17.07
C ILE A 440 -36.34 -7.03 16.16
N GLU A 441 -36.14 -7.92 15.18
CA GLU A 441 -37.21 -8.40 14.30
C GLU A 441 -38.28 -9.20 15.05
N ILE A 442 -37.88 -10.10 15.96
CA ILE A 442 -38.80 -10.83 16.85
C ILE A 442 -39.58 -9.87 17.77
N LEU A 443 -38.90 -8.85 18.33
CA LEU A 443 -39.55 -7.82 19.15
C LEU A 443 -40.54 -6.99 18.34
N LYS A 444 -40.21 -6.64 17.10
CA LYS A 444 -41.12 -5.92 16.18
C LYS A 444 -42.39 -6.73 15.92
N ILE A 445 -42.28 -8.01 15.55
CA ILE A 445 -43.43 -8.91 15.36
C ILE A 445 -44.28 -9.00 16.64
N ASN A 446 -43.64 -9.07 17.82
CA ASN A 446 -44.35 -9.12 19.10
C ASN A 446 -45.08 -7.80 19.43
N VAL A 447 -44.51 -6.65 19.07
CA VAL A 447 -45.17 -5.34 19.18
C VAL A 447 -46.34 -5.21 18.20
N GLU A 448 -46.19 -5.65 16.95
CA GLU A 448 -47.26 -5.66 15.95
C GLU A 448 -48.43 -6.57 16.38
N ASN A 449 -48.15 -7.77 16.90
CA ASN A 449 -49.17 -8.65 17.48
C ASN A 449 -49.88 -8.03 18.70
N LYS A 450 -49.15 -7.32 19.57
CA LYS A 450 -49.75 -6.61 20.71
C LYS A 450 -50.62 -5.43 20.26
N MET A 451 -50.19 -4.66 19.26
CA MET A 451 -50.99 -3.61 18.64
C MET A 451 -52.28 -4.19 18.04
N HIS A 452 -52.21 -5.31 17.32
CA HIS A 452 -53.38 -5.97 16.76
C HIS A 452 -54.38 -6.39 17.86
N ASN A 453 -53.91 -7.06 18.92
CA ASN A 453 -54.74 -7.46 20.07
C ASN A 453 -55.35 -6.27 20.83
N VAL A 454 -54.69 -5.10 20.84
CA VAL A 454 -55.24 -3.87 21.42
C VAL A 454 -56.36 -3.34 20.53
N ASN A 455 -56.14 -3.23 19.22
CA ASN A 455 -57.14 -2.77 18.26
C ASN A 455 -58.40 -3.67 18.25
N GLU A 456 -58.23 -5.00 18.35
CA GLU A 456 -59.36 -5.93 18.51
C GLU A 456 -60.16 -5.67 19.79
N ARG A 457 -59.48 -5.43 20.92
CA ARG A 457 -60.14 -5.10 22.20
C ARG A 457 -60.82 -3.74 22.20
N GLU A 458 -60.25 -2.75 21.52
CA GLU A 458 -60.89 -1.44 21.32
C GLU A 458 -62.16 -1.58 20.48
N ALA A 459 -62.13 -2.38 19.41
CA ALA A 459 -63.33 -2.70 18.63
C ALA A 459 -64.37 -3.50 19.43
N GLU A 460 -63.98 -4.45 20.28
CA GLU A 460 -64.90 -5.13 21.20
C GLU A 460 -65.52 -4.16 22.22
N LEU A 461 -64.73 -3.23 22.78
CA LEU A 461 -65.21 -2.25 23.75
C LEU A 461 -66.20 -1.27 23.12
N GLU A 462 -65.92 -0.77 21.92
CA GLU A 462 -66.85 0.12 21.22
C GLU A 462 -68.14 -0.61 20.82
N ASN A 463 -68.05 -1.85 20.35
CA ASN A 463 -69.25 -2.69 20.12
C ASN A 463 -70.07 -2.91 21.40
N ARG A 464 -69.42 -3.17 22.54
CA ARG A 464 -70.10 -3.29 23.85
C ARG A 464 -70.72 -1.97 24.31
N LYS A 465 -70.06 -0.83 24.04
CA LYS A 465 -70.57 0.51 24.33
C LYS A 465 -71.81 0.83 23.50
N VAL A 466 -71.79 0.58 22.20
CA VAL A 466 -72.96 0.72 21.31
C VAL A 466 -74.12 -0.18 21.77
N LEU A 467 -73.85 -1.43 22.14
CA LEU A 467 -74.86 -2.34 22.70
C LEU A 467 -75.42 -1.86 24.04
N PHE A 468 -74.59 -1.30 24.91
CA PHE A 468 -75.02 -0.74 26.20
C PHE A 468 -75.87 0.52 26.01
N GLU A 469 -75.46 1.44 25.13
CA GLU A 469 -76.22 2.65 24.79
C GLU A 469 -77.57 2.28 24.16
N ALA A 470 -77.61 1.35 23.22
CA ALA A 470 -78.85 0.84 22.62
C ALA A 470 -79.78 0.20 23.67
N LYS A 471 -79.23 -0.62 24.59
CA LYS A 471 -80.01 -1.23 25.68
C LYS A 471 -80.53 -0.18 26.65
N SER A 472 -79.70 0.77 27.07
CA SER A 472 -80.08 1.84 28.00
C SER A 472 -81.16 2.74 27.40
N LYS A 473 -81.05 3.08 26.11
CA LYS A 473 -82.08 3.83 25.37
C LYS A 473 -83.40 3.05 25.28
N ALA A 474 -83.36 1.76 24.96
CA ALA A 474 -84.55 0.92 24.93
C ALA A 474 -85.21 0.76 26.32
N GLU A 475 -84.42 0.71 27.39
CA GLU A 475 -84.91 0.68 28.77
C GLU A 475 -85.55 2.02 29.19
N GLN A 476 -84.92 3.16 28.86
CA GLN A 476 -85.51 4.49 29.06
C GLN A 476 -86.82 4.66 28.29
N GLU A 477 -86.88 4.22 27.02
CA GLU A 477 -88.11 4.26 26.21
C GLU A 477 -89.21 3.36 26.80
N ALA A 478 -88.86 2.19 27.33
CA ALA A 478 -89.79 1.30 28.01
C ALA A 478 -90.31 1.88 29.34
N ILE A 479 -89.47 2.60 30.10
CA ILE A 479 -89.87 3.35 31.29
C ILE A 479 -90.83 4.48 30.89
N TYR A 480 -90.48 5.29 29.90
CA TYR A 480 -91.32 6.40 29.41
C TYR A 480 -92.69 5.91 28.95
N LYS A 481 -92.76 4.81 28.19
CA LYS A 481 -94.04 4.17 27.79
C LYS A 481 -94.85 3.64 28.97
N ARG A 482 -94.21 3.16 30.04
CA ARG A 482 -94.91 2.77 31.28
C ARG A 482 -95.47 3.98 32.02
N GLU A 483 -94.70 5.06 32.14
CA GLU A 483 -95.18 6.32 32.75
C GLU A 483 -96.31 6.95 31.94
N GLU A 484 -96.22 6.95 30.62
CA GLU A 484 -97.28 7.45 29.73
C GLU A 484 -98.56 6.61 29.87
N LYS A 485 -98.44 5.27 29.90
CA LYS A 485 -99.56 4.37 30.16
C LYS A 485 -100.18 4.60 31.53
N GLN A 486 -99.37 4.80 32.58
CA GLN A 486 -99.85 5.15 33.92
C GLN A 486 -100.59 6.49 33.93
N LYS A 487 -100.05 7.54 33.29
CA LYS A 487 -100.72 8.85 33.15
C LYS A 487 -102.05 8.75 32.38
N LEU A 488 -102.13 7.90 31.36
CA LEU A 488 -103.38 7.61 30.63
C LEU A 488 -104.40 6.86 31.49
N GLU A 489 -103.97 5.87 32.27
CA GLU A 489 -104.81 5.16 33.24
C GLU A 489 -105.31 6.10 34.35
N GLU A 490 -104.45 6.97 34.88
CA GLU A 490 -104.84 8.02 35.83
C GLU A 490 -105.83 9.02 35.24
N MET A 491 -105.62 9.51 34.01
CA MET A 491 -106.59 10.37 33.32
C MET A 491 -107.93 9.67 33.11
N ALA A 492 -107.93 8.39 32.72
CA ALA A 492 -109.16 7.60 32.59
C ALA A 492 -109.88 7.46 33.93
N LEU A 493 -109.15 7.24 35.02
CA LEU A 493 -109.71 7.16 36.38
C LEU A 493 -110.26 8.51 36.86
N ILE A 494 -109.58 9.62 36.56
CA ILE A 494 -110.05 10.98 36.84
C ILE A 494 -111.34 11.25 36.07
N LYS A 495 -111.40 10.90 34.77
CA LYS A 495 -112.60 11.02 33.94
C LYS A 495 -113.77 10.22 34.52
N GLN A 496 -113.53 8.94 34.86
CA GLN A 496 -114.54 8.09 35.48
C GLN A 496 -115.04 8.68 36.82
N LYS A 497 -114.13 9.25 37.63
CA LYS A 497 -114.48 9.94 38.88
C LYS A 497 -115.29 11.22 38.65
N THR A 498 -115.04 11.96 37.57
CA THR A 498 -115.88 13.11 37.19
C THR A 498 -117.25 12.67 36.67
N ASP A 499 -117.31 11.60 35.88
CA ASP A 499 -118.56 11.04 35.36
C ASP A 499 -119.45 10.55 36.53
N PHE A 500 -118.89 9.78 37.49
CA PHE A 500 -119.59 9.40 38.72
C PHE A 500 -120.02 10.60 39.57
N LYS A 501 -119.25 11.70 39.59
CA LYS A 501 -119.64 12.93 40.32
C LYS A 501 -120.84 13.61 39.66
N ILE A 502 -120.88 13.66 38.33
CA ILE A 502 -122.00 14.19 37.55
C ILE A 502 -123.24 13.31 37.74
N GLU A 503 -123.08 11.99 37.67
CA GLU A 503 -124.16 11.01 37.85
C GLU A 503 -124.73 11.07 39.27
N LYS A 504 -123.87 11.14 40.30
CA LYS A 504 -124.30 11.38 41.68
C LYS A 504 -125.08 12.69 41.82
N GLN A 505 -124.63 13.77 41.17
CA GLN A 505 -125.35 15.05 41.21
C GLN A 505 -126.72 14.98 40.52
N LYS A 506 -126.86 14.19 39.44
CA LYS A 506 -128.17 13.88 38.84
C LYS A 506 -129.06 13.09 39.80
N LEU A 507 -128.52 12.06 40.45
CA LEU A 507 -129.25 11.24 41.42
C LEU A 507 -129.70 12.07 42.64
N ASP A 508 -128.84 12.93 43.17
CA ASP A 508 -129.17 13.82 44.29
C ASP A 508 -130.25 14.84 43.88
N ASN A 509 -130.21 15.38 42.65
CA ASN A 509 -131.27 16.23 42.09
C ASN A 509 -132.60 15.48 41.90
N GLU A 510 -132.56 14.24 41.40
CA GLU A 510 -133.75 13.39 41.21
C GLU A 510 -134.37 13.00 42.56
N LYS A 511 -133.54 12.70 43.56
CA LYS A 511 -133.97 12.49 44.94
C LYS A 511 -134.60 13.74 45.55
N ALA A 512 -134.04 14.93 45.31
CA ALA A 512 -134.63 16.19 45.73
C ALA A 512 -135.99 16.44 45.06
N LYS A 513 -136.11 16.12 43.75
CA LYS A 513 -137.37 16.17 43.01
C LYS A 513 -138.42 15.20 43.59
N LEU A 514 -138.06 13.95 43.83
CA LEU A 514 -138.95 12.95 44.45
C LEU A 514 -139.40 13.34 45.87
N LEU A 515 -138.55 14.03 46.64
CA LEU A 515 -138.93 14.59 47.94
C LEU A 515 -139.91 15.76 47.81
N ALA A 516 -139.74 16.62 46.79
CA ALA A 516 -140.70 17.68 46.47
C ALA A 516 -142.04 17.09 45.99
N ASP A 517 -142.01 16.13 45.07
CA ASP A 517 -143.19 15.42 44.56
C ASP A 517 -143.94 14.69 45.70
N ARG A 518 -143.20 14.08 46.65
CA ARG A 518 -143.79 13.49 47.88
C ARG A 518 -144.45 14.55 48.77
N SER A 519 -143.83 15.72 48.95
CA SER A 519 -144.41 16.83 49.72
C SER A 519 -145.69 17.36 49.06
N ILE A 520 -145.69 17.50 47.73
CA ILE A 520 -146.88 17.85 46.93
C ILE A 520 -147.96 16.77 47.09
N PHE A 521 -147.59 15.49 47.05
CA PHE A 521 -148.53 14.37 47.23
C PHE A 521 -149.17 14.36 48.63
N GLU A 522 -148.40 14.51 49.71
CA GLU A 522 -148.96 14.58 51.07
C GLU A 522 -149.84 15.83 51.27
N ASN A 523 -149.47 16.98 50.70
CA ASN A 523 -150.32 18.18 50.71
C ASN A 523 -151.63 17.97 49.93
N ASN A 524 -151.57 17.31 48.77
CA ASN A 524 -152.75 16.96 47.97
C ASN A 524 -153.63 15.93 48.68
N LYS A 525 -153.02 14.95 49.38
CA LYS A 525 -153.71 13.97 50.22
C LYS A 525 -154.45 14.64 51.38
N LEU A 526 -153.79 15.53 52.12
CA LEU A 526 -154.42 16.33 53.18
C LEU A 526 -155.54 17.23 52.64
N SER A 527 -155.38 17.78 51.43
CA SER A 527 -156.42 18.55 50.74
C SER A 527 -157.63 17.68 50.38
N LEU A 528 -157.39 16.45 49.87
CA LEU A 528 -158.43 15.47 49.59
C LEU A 528 -159.14 14.95 50.85
N GLU A 529 -158.40 14.66 51.92
CA GLU A 529 -158.96 14.28 53.23
C GLU A 529 -159.84 15.41 53.79
N LYS A 530 -159.43 16.68 53.61
CA LYS A 530 -160.24 17.84 53.96
C LYS A 530 -161.50 17.98 53.10
N GLN A 531 -161.39 17.87 51.77
CA GLN A 531 -162.54 17.88 50.86
C GLN A 531 -163.52 16.73 51.15
N LEU A 532 -163.03 15.56 51.52
CA LEU A 532 -163.84 14.41 51.90
C LEU A 532 -164.60 14.68 53.22
N ASN A 533 -163.93 15.25 54.24
CA ASN A 533 -164.58 15.64 55.49
C ASN A 533 -165.62 16.75 55.28
N ASP A 534 -165.33 17.76 54.44
CA ASP A 534 -166.28 18.80 54.07
C ASP A 534 -167.50 18.21 53.32
N ALA A 535 -167.30 17.21 52.47
CA ALA A 535 -168.38 16.48 51.79
C ALA A 535 -169.21 15.63 52.76
N ILE A 536 -168.59 14.96 53.74
CA ILE A 536 -169.29 14.20 54.80
C ILE A 536 -170.15 15.14 55.65
N LEU A 537 -169.61 16.27 56.11
CA LEU A 537 -170.36 17.31 56.83
C LEU A 537 -171.54 17.89 56.03
N THR A 538 -171.40 17.95 54.70
CA THR A 538 -172.47 18.40 53.79
C THR A 538 -173.54 17.33 53.64
N TYR A 539 -173.16 16.04 53.59
CA TYR A 539 -174.08 14.90 53.57
C TYR A 539 -174.87 14.78 54.89
N GLU A 540 -174.21 14.92 56.04
CA GLU A 540 -174.88 14.90 57.36
C GLU A 540 -175.91 16.04 57.50
N LYS A 541 -175.61 17.23 56.97
CA LYS A 541 -176.59 18.34 56.89
C LYS A 541 -177.79 18.03 55.99
N ALA A 542 -177.59 17.27 54.90
CA ALA A 542 -178.69 16.87 54.01
C ALA A 542 -179.61 15.80 54.64
N VAL A 543 -179.06 14.89 55.45
CA VAL A 543 -179.82 13.83 56.13
C VAL A 543 -180.75 14.37 57.23
N ILE A 544 -180.35 15.44 57.92
CA ILE A 544 -181.16 16.04 59.01
C ILE A 544 -182.40 16.80 58.47
N ILE A 545 -182.38 17.28 57.23
CA ILE A 545 -183.47 18.08 56.64
C ILE A 545 -184.64 17.21 56.15
N ASN A 546 -184.43 15.93 55.84
CA ASN A 546 -185.42 15.09 55.15
C ASN A 546 -186.40 14.31 56.06
N ASN A 547 -186.31 14.43 57.38
CA ASN A 547 -187.10 13.63 58.34
C ASN A 547 -188.23 14.39 59.07
N ASN A 548 -188.52 15.64 58.72
CA ASN A 548 -189.62 16.42 59.28
C ASN A 548 -190.38 17.21 58.20
N ASN A 549 -191.46 16.64 57.65
CA ASN A 549 -192.76 17.31 57.46
C ASN A 549 -193.73 16.48 56.60
N THR A 550 -194.83 16.02 57.22
CA THR A 550 -196.07 15.60 56.55
C THR A 550 -197.17 16.65 56.81
N ASN A 551 -197.94 17.01 55.77
CA ASN A 551 -199.06 17.99 55.80
C ASN A 551 -198.65 19.44 56.14
N THR A 552 -199.21 20.56 55.65
CA THR A 552 -200.07 20.97 54.52
C THR A 552 -199.92 22.53 54.46
N SER A 553 -200.28 23.33 53.44
CA SER A 553 -201.22 23.14 52.32
C SER A 553 -200.83 24.01 51.09
N ASN A 554 -201.82 24.24 50.21
CA ASN A 554 -201.79 24.99 48.94
C ASN A 554 -201.74 26.54 49.03
N LEU A 555 -201.27 27.12 47.89
CA LEU A 555 -201.73 28.33 47.16
C LEU A 555 -201.11 29.73 47.39
N LEU A 556 -200.30 30.17 46.39
CA LEU A 556 -200.43 31.36 45.50
C LEU A 556 -199.02 31.88 45.10
N LYS A 557 -198.45 31.53 43.94
CA LYS A 557 -198.68 32.09 42.58
C LYS A 557 -198.31 33.57 42.40
N ILE A 558 -197.05 33.81 41.99
CA ILE A 558 -196.71 34.27 40.63
C ILE A 558 -195.73 33.26 40.05
#